data_AF-A0A811S6Y3-F1
#
_entry.id   AF-A0A811S6Y3-F1
#
_cell.length_a   1.000
_cell.length_b   1.000
_cell.length_c   1.000
_cell.angle_alpha   90.00
_cell.angle_beta   90.00
_cell.angle_gamma   90.00
#
_symmetry.space_group_name_H-M   'P 1'
#
loop_
_entity.id
_entity.type
_entity.pdbx_description
1 polymer ?
#
loop_
_entity_poly.entity_id
_entity_poly.type
_entity_poly.pdbx_seq_one_letter_code
_entity_poly.pdbx_strand_id
1 'polypeptide(L)'
;MDALFEQLSVLADMALDDRGFDPARLDGILAVFECEARASWAAAEAEHEAVARATETAAEGHLDAVMMGAAVGWSGEADALSAATTAMEMAFNATSKVVDPWKTD
;
A
#
# COMPACT_ATOMS: atom_id res chain seq x y z
N MET A 1 -4.52 6.36 31.83
CA MET A 1 -5.75 7.12 31.53
C MET A 1 -6.92 6.83 32.46
N ASP A 2 -7.43 5.60 32.60
CA ASP A 2 -8.61 5.31 33.47
C ASP A 2 -8.42 5.76 34.92
N ALA A 3 -7.25 5.48 35.51
CA ALA A 3 -6.91 5.94 36.85
C ALA A 3 -6.88 7.48 36.99
N LEU A 4 -6.61 8.22 35.90
CA LEU A 4 -6.68 9.69 35.89
C LEU A 4 -8.13 10.15 35.89
N PHE A 5 -9.00 9.49 35.14
CA PHE A 5 -10.44 9.79 35.13
C PHE A 5 -11.09 9.49 36.48
N GLU A 6 -10.71 8.39 37.14
CA GLU A 6 -11.16 8.12 38.51
C GLU A 6 -10.71 9.22 39.48
N GLN A 7 -9.44 9.64 39.41
CA GLN A 7 -8.92 10.72 40.26
C GLN A 7 -9.60 12.06 39.99
N LEU A 8 -9.87 12.37 38.73
CA LEU A 8 -10.60 13.57 38.32
C LEU A 8 -12.04 13.53 38.81
N SER A 9 -12.71 12.38 38.71
CA SER A 9 -14.09 12.20 39.19
C SER A 9 -14.19 12.45 40.70
N VAL A 10 -13.28 11.85 41.49
CA VAL A 10 -13.21 12.11 42.93
C VAL A 10 -12.96 13.59 43.24
N LEU A 11 -12.10 14.25 42.47
CA LEU A 11 -11.83 15.68 42.67
C LEU A 11 -13.03 16.56 42.30
N ALA A 12 -13.77 16.20 41.24
CA ALA A 12 -14.98 16.87 40.84
C ALA A 12 -16.10 16.71 41.89
N ASP A 13 -16.25 15.52 42.47
CA ASP A 13 -17.20 15.28 43.57
C ASP A 13 -16.85 16.08 44.83
N MET A 14 -15.56 16.33 45.09
CA MET A 14 -15.14 17.21 46.18
C MET A 14 -15.43 18.69 45.88
N ALA A 15 -15.32 19.12 44.62
CA ALA A 15 -15.68 20.48 44.20
C ALA A 15 -17.20 20.72 44.28
N LEU A 16 -18.00 19.73 43.89
CA LEU A 16 -19.46 19.82 43.89
C LEU A 16 -20.02 19.93 45.31
N ASP A 17 -19.47 19.18 46.24
CA ASP A 17 -19.92 19.12 47.63
C ASP A 17 -19.20 20.12 48.56
N ASP A 18 -18.37 21.01 48.00
CA ASP A 18 -17.54 22.01 48.71
C ASP A 18 -16.63 21.39 49.80
N ARG A 19 -16.16 20.16 49.56
CA ARG A 19 -15.41 19.31 50.50
C ARG A 19 -13.89 19.50 50.39
N GLY A 20 -13.42 20.74 50.37
CA GLY A 20 -11.98 21.02 50.34
C GLY A 20 -11.33 20.66 49.01
N PHE A 21 -11.95 21.09 47.90
CA PHE A 21 -11.34 21.02 46.58
C PHE A 21 -9.95 21.66 46.57
N ASP A 22 -8.99 20.96 45.98
CA ASP A 22 -7.61 21.41 45.85
C ASP A 22 -7.28 21.69 44.38
N PRO A 23 -7.18 22.98 43.98
CA PRO A 23 -6.79 23.37 42.63
C PRO A 23 -5.40 22.85 42.22
N ALA A 24 -4.44 22.77 43.15
CA ALA A 24 -3.09 22.29 42.82
C ALA A 24 -3.10 20.78 42.49
N ARG A 25 -4.00 20.02 43.12
CA ARG A 25 -4.23 18.62 42.79
C ARG A 25 -4.86 18.47 41.40
N LEU A 26 -5.76 19.38 41.00
CA LEU A 26 -6.32 19.40 39.64
C LEU A 26 -5.22 19.65 38.61
N ASP A 27 -4.37 20.66 38.84
CA ASP A 27 -3.26 20.99 37.94
C ASP A 27 -2.32 19.79 37.75
N GLY A 28 -2.02 19.06 38.83
CA GLY A 28 -1.22 17.83 38.75
C GLY A 28 -1.86 16.74 37.89
N ILE A 29 -3.18 16.51 38.03
CA ILE A 29 -3.91 15.54 37.21
C ILE A 29 -3.90 15.96 35.74
N LEU A 30 -4.12 17.24 35.45
CA LEU A 30 -4.13 17.77 34.09
C LEU A 30 -2.75 17.69 33.42
N ALA A 31 -1.66 17.95 34.15
CA ALA A 31 -0.30 17.81 33.63
C ALA A 31 0.04 16.38 33.22
N VAL A 32 -0.39 15.38 34.01
CA VAL A 32 -0.20 13.96 33.66
C VAL A 32 -1.08 13.58 32.48
N PHE A 33 -2.34 14.02 32.46
CA PHE A 33 -3.25 13.79 31.35
C PHE A 33 -2.69 14.35 30.03
N GLU A 34 -2.15 15.56 30.03
CA GLU A 34 -1.57 16.19 28.84
C GLU A 34 -0.37 15.38 28.31
N CYS A 35 0.49 14.88 29.20
CA CYS A 35 1.60 14.00 28.83
C CYS A 35 1.10 12.69 28.19
N GLU A 36 0.15 12.01 28.83
CA GLU A 36 -0.42 10.75 28.32
C GLU A 36 -1.14 10.96 26.98
N ALA A 37 -1.90 12.05 26.84
CA ALA A 37 -2.62 12.38 25.62
C ALA A 37 -1.67 12.65 24.44
N ARG A 38 -0.60 13.42 24.67
CA ARG A 38 0.44 13.62 23.64
C ARG A 38 1.12 12.33 23.24
N ALA A 39 1.48 11.49 24.19
CA ALA A 39 2.11 10.20 23.91
C ALA A 39 1.17 9.28 23.11
N SER A 40 -0.11 9.24 23.49
CA SER A 40 -1.14 8.47 22.79
C SER A 40 -1.34 8.97 21.36
N TRP A 41 -1.37 10.29 21.15
CA TRP A 41 -1.52 10.85 19.81
C TRP A 41 -0.28 10.57 18.96
N ALA A 42 0.92 10.77 19.49
CA ALA A 42 2.15 10.44 18.78
C ALA A 42 2.22 8.96 18.37
N ALA A 43 1.75 8.05 19.23
CA ALA A 43 1.66 6.63 18.92
C ALA A 43 0.64 6.34 17.81
N ALA A 44 -0.56 6.94 17.88
CA ALA A 44 -1.58 6.77 16.86
C ALA A 44 -1.15 7.32 15.48
N GLU A 45 -0.46 8.47 15.46
CA GLU A 45 0.09 9.04 14.23
C GLU A 45 1.15 8.12 13.63
N ALA A 46 2.05 7.59 14.45
CA ALA A 46 3.07 6.65 13.98
C ALA A 46 2.48 5.35 13.43
N GLU A 47 1.42 4.82 14.06
CA GLU A 47 0.69 3.66 13.55
C GLU A 47 0.04 3.96 12.20
N HIS A 48 -0.65 5.10 12.10
CA HIS A 48 -1.30 5.52 10.86
C HIS A 48 -0.30 5.69 9.72
N GLU A 49 0.84 6.33 9.98
CA GLU A 49 1.93 6.48 9.00
C GLU A 49 2.54 5.13 8.60
N ALA A 50 2.68 4.19 9.52
CA ALA A 50 3.17 2.85 9.22
C ALA A 50 2.20 2.09 8.30
N VAL A 51 0.90 2.18 8.57
CA VAL A 51 -0.14 1.60 7.71
C VAL A 51 -0.13 2.26 6.34
N ALA A 52 -0.06 3.59 6.25
CA ALA A 52 0.01 4.31 4.98
C ALA A 52 1.19 3.82 4.12
N ARG A 53 2.40 3.76 4.69
CA ARG A 53 3.59 3.25 3.98
C ARG A 53 3.46 1.78 3.58
N ALA A 54 2.88 0.94 4.43
CA ALA A 54 2.63 -0.46 4.09
C ALA A 54 1.65 -0.59 2.92
N THR A 55 0.62 0.26 2.86
CA THR A 55 -0.33 0.27 1.74
C THR A 55 0.27 0.79 0.45
N GLU A 56 1.11 1.83 0.53
CA GLU A 56 1.82 2.40 -0.62
C GLU A 56 2.78 1.37 -1.22
N THR A 57 3.64 0.76 -0.39
CA THR A 57 4.58 -0.29 -0.83
C THR A 57 3.86 -1.50 -1.44
N ALA A 58 2.71 -1.90 -0.89
CA ALA A 58 1.89 -2.97 -1.47
C ALA A 58 1.31 -2.57 -2.84
N ALA A 59 0.85 -1.32 -2.99
CA ALA A 59 0.35 -0.81 -4.26
C ALA A 59 1.47 -0.70 -5.31
N GLU A 60 2.64 -0.20 -4.94
CA GLU A 60 3.83 -0.16 -5.81
C GLU A 60 4.22 -1.56 -6.28
N GLY A 61 4.30 -2.53 -5.36
CA GLY A 61 4.60 -3.92 -5.71
C GLY A 61 3.55 -4.53 -6.64
N HIS A 62 2.28 -4.20 -6.47
CA HIS A 62 1.22 -4.63 -7.39
C HIS A 62 1.37 -4.00 -8.78
N LEU A 63 1.64 -2.70 -8.86
CA LEU A 63 1.86 -1.99 -10.12
C LEU A 63 3.09 -2.54 -10.86
N ASP A 64 4.18 -2.82 -10.15
CA ASP A 64 5.37 -3.43 -10.72
C ASP A 64 5.08 -4.84 -11.28
N ALA A 65 4.34 -5.66 -10.53
CA ALA A 65 3.92 -6.99 -11.00
C ALA A 65 3.03 -6.91 -12.25
N VAL A 66 2.09 -5.96 -12.31
CA VAL A 66 1.25 -5.73 -13.50
C VAL A 66 2.09 -5.26 -14.68
N MET A 67 3.04 -4.34 -14.46
CA MET A 67 3.91 -3.82 -15.51
C MET A 67 4.82 -4.92 -16.08
N MET A 68 5.46 -5.71 -15.21
CA MET A 68 6.28 -6.85 -15.63
C MET A 68 5.45 -7.92 -16.35
N GLY A 69 4.26 -8.23 -15.85
CA GLY A 69 3.33 -9.16 -16.52
C GLY A 69 2.92 -8.67 -17.91
N ALA A 70 2.61 -7.38 -18.05
CA ALA A 70 2.27 -6.77 -19.34
C ALA A 70 3.46 -6.75 -20.31
N ALA A 71 4.67 -6.43 -19.82
CA ALA A 71 5.88 -6.42 -20.62
C ALA A 71 6.24 -7.83 -21.15
N VAL A 72 6.14 -8.86 -20.29
CA VAL A 72 6.36 -10.26 -20.68
C VAL A 72 5.29 -10.72 -21.67
N GLY A 73 4.02 -10.39 -21.43
CA GLY A 73 2.92 -10.71 -22.34
C GLY A 73 3.11 -10.10 -23.73
N TRP A 74 3.46 -8.82 -23.81
CA TRP A 74 3.77 -8.16 -25.08
C TRP A 74 4.94 -8.85 -25.79
N SER A 75 6.06 -9.07 -25.11
CA SER A 75 7.23 -9.71 -25.73
C SER A 75 6.88 -11.07 -26.35
N GLY A 76 6.13 -11.91 -25.63
CA GLY A 76 5.73 -13.22 -26.14
C GLY A 76 4.85 -13.15 -27.39
N GLU A 77 3.97 -12.14 -27.47
CA GLU A 77 3.08 -11.94 -28.61
C GLU A 77 3.83 -11.39 -29.84
N ALA A 78 4.83 -10.53 -29.63
CA ALA A 78 5.73 -10.05 -30.67
C ALA A 78 6.61 -11.20 -31.25
N ASP A 79 7.13 -12.06 -30.38
CA ASP A 79 7.93 -13.23 -30.79
C ASP A 79 7.09 -14.24 -31.56
N ALA A 80 5.85 -14.51 -31.11
CA ALA A 80 4.92 -15.40 -31.80
C ALA A 80 4.53 -14.88 -33.18
N LEU A 81 4.29 -13.57 -33.31
CA LEU A 81 3.98 -12.92 -34.58
C LEU A 81 5.17 -13.02 -35.56
N SER A 82 6.39 -12.74 -35.08
CA SER A 82 7.63 -12.85 -35.86
C SER A 82 7.86 -14.29 -36.39
N ALA A 83 7.62 -15.28 -35.54
CA ALA A 83 7.70 -16.69 -35.92
C ALA A 83 6.65 -17.05 -36.98
N ALA A 84 5.42 -16.55 -36.84
CA ALA A 84 4.36 -16.76 -37.80
C ALA A 84 4.68 -16.13 -39.17
N THR A 85 5.21 -14.91 -39.21
CA THR A 85 5.66 -14.26 -40.46
C THR A 85 6.80 -15.03 -41.13
N THR A 86 7.77 -15.51 -40.36
CA THR A 86 8.88 -16.32 -40.89
C THR A 86 8.37 -17.63 -41.49
N ALA A 87 7.44 -18.32 -40.81
CA ALA A 87 6.83 -19.54 -41.33
C ALA A 87 6.05 -19.28 -42.63
N MET A 88 5.33 -18.16 -42.72
CA MET A 88 4.61 -17.75 -43.92
C MET A 88 5.55 -17.48 -45.10
N GLU A 89 6.67 -16.77 -44.88
CA GLU A 89 7.68 -16.52 -45.92
C GLU A 89 8.34 -17.82 -46.41
N MET A 90 8.63 -18.76 -45.49
CA MET A 90 9.18 -20.06 -45.85
C MET A 90 8.20 -20.89 -46.67
N ALA A 91 6.91 -20.88 -46.31
CA ALA A 91 5.86 -21.52 -47.09
C ALA A 91 5.71 -20.88 -48.49
N PHE A 92 5.75 -19.56 -48.58
CA PHE A 92 5.68 -18.82 -49.85
C PHE A 92 6.89 -19.12 -50.76
N ASN A 93 8.11 -19.14 -50.20
CA ASN A 93 9.31 -19.48 -50.95
C ASN A 93 9.31 -20.95 -51.40
N ALA A 94 8.78 -21.86 -50.58
CA ALA A 94 8.65 -23.26 -50.95
C ALA A 94 7.66 -23.46 -52.11
N THR A 95 6.52 -22.77 -52.10
CA THR A 95 5.53 -22.84 -53.19
C THR A 95 6.02 -22.12 -54.45
N SER A 96 6.75 -21.02 -54.32
CA SER A 96 7.33 -20.31 -55.47
C SER A 96 8.43 -21.11 -56.17
N LYS A 97 9.19 -21.96 -55.46
CA LYS A 97 10.19 -22.86 -56.08
C LYS A 97 9.59 -24.09 -56.74
N VAL A 98 8.34 -24.43 -56.43
CA VAL A 98 7.60 -25.54 -57.06
C VAL A 98 6.97 -25.10 -58.39
N VAL A 99 6.80 -23.80 -58.62
CA VAL A 99 6.30 -23.22 -59.88
C VAL A 99 7.48 -22.77 -60.75
N ASP A 100 8.29 -23.70 -61.22
CA ASP A 100 8.99 -23.56 -62.51
C ASP A 100 8.64 -24.77 -63.39
N PRO A 101 7.42 -24.82 -63.94
CA PRO A 101 6.93 -25.98 -64.70
C PRO A 101 7.50 -26.10 -66.12
N TRP A 102 8.49 -25.29 -66.51
CA TRP A 102 9.03 -25.26 -67.89
C TRP A 102 10.56 -25.28 -67.95
N LYS A 103 11.19 -26.26 -67.31
CA LYS A 103 12.50 -26.76 -67.71
C LYS A 103 12.46 -28.28 -67.83
N THR A 104 12.11 -28.75 -69.03
CA THR A 104 12.40 -30.11 -69.49
C THR A 104 13.64 -30.05 -70.38
N ASP A 105 14.58 -30.97 -70.14
CA ASP A 105 15.78 -31.25 -70.95
C ASP A 105 15.48 -31.49 -72.43
#